data_AF-A0A0U5B523-F1
#
_entry.id   AF-A0A0U5B523-F1
#
_cell.length_a   1.000
_cell.length_b   1.000
_cell.length_c   1.000
_cell.angle_alpha   90.00
_cell.angle_beta   90.00
_cell.angle_gamma   90.00
#
_symmetry.space_group_name_H-M   'P 1'
#
loop_
_entity.id
_entity.type
_entity.pdbx_description
1 polymer ?
#
loop_
_entity_poly.entity_id
_entity_poly.type
_entity_poly.pdbx_seq_one_letter_code
_entity_poly.pdbx_strand_id
1 'polypeptide(L)'
;MLIGGGVLALVSGLTAAALAALVIVAETPEAHVERYLAALADDDLLAAAQFAGLETGAPLPLGDEGTPTTVRVVTAQDRAENRVAVTAVYGGESDPATVIFLLEPDARLLGVIPQWRFVAPPVARIPVGSDNHDRVRVPGRTVTTSGPGATSEVAAFIPARVSVTNAEPFLDAPSRVIRPRSVDPAPVILQAQPSDRLVREVQRQVTELLDQCAEQTVLQPAGCPFGRVIDDDRVLDRPRWERVDEPRVVLSRTANAGRFSLEASATMQITAEVQSLFDGSITRLVDDVPAEMLGVVALGPDGPVVTVYP
;
A
#
# COMPACT_ATOMS: atom_id res chain seq x y z
N MET A 1 -45.45 24.24 -58.15
CA MET A 1 -44.75 23.30 -57.24
C MET A 1 -43.49 23.99 -56.67
N LEU A 2 -43.66 25.07 -55.89
CA LEU A 2 -42.55 25.86 -55.29
C LEU A 2 -42.88 26.37 -53.87
N ILE A 3 -44.10 26.13 -53.38
CA ILE A 3 -44.55 26.58 -52.04
C ILE A 3 -44.17 25.56 -50.95
N GLY A 4 -43.93 24.30 -51.31
CA GLY A 4 -43.52 23.25 -50.37
C GLY A 4 -42.08 23.38 -49.85
N GLY A 5 -41.15 23.90 -50.66
CA GLY A 5 -39.73 23.99 -50.29
C GLY A 5 -39.43 25.08 -49.25
N GLY A 6 -40.13 26.21 -49.32
CA GLY A 6 -39.95 27.32 -48.36
C GLY A 6 -40.49 27.01 -46.97
N VAL A 7 -41.63 26.32 -46.88
CA VAL A 7 -42.23 25.91 -45.59
C VAL A 7 -41.39 24.82 -44.93
N LEU A 8 -40.90 23.83 -45.69
CA LEU A 8 -39.99 22.81 -45.18
C LEU A 8 -38.66 23.40 -44.69
N ALA A 9 -38.08 24.36 -45.40
CA ALA A 9 -36.84 25.04 -44.99
C ALA A 9 -37.03 25.91 -43.72
N LEU A 10 -38.16 26.62 -43.60
CA LEU A 10 -38.50 27.41 -42.41
C LEU A 10 -38.76 26.53 -41.18
N VAL A 11 -39.50 25.43 -41.36
CA VAL A 11 -39.76 24.47 -40.27
C VAL A 11 -38.46 23.79 -39.85
N SER A 12 -37.59 23.39 -40.78
CA SER A 12 -36.27 22.82 -40.45
C SER A 12 -35.33 23.83 -39.78
N GLY A 13 -35.40 25.11 -40.15
CA GLY A 13 -34.61 26.17 -39.53
C GLY A 13 -35.07 26.45 -38.09
N LEU A 14 -36.38 26.46 -37.85
CA LEU A 14 -36.97 26.65 -36.52
C LEU A 14 -36.68 25.47 -35.59
N THR A 15 -36.76 24.23 -36.09
CA THR A 15 -36.39 23.06 -35.28
C THR A 15 -34.90 23.08 -34.94
N ALA A 16 -34.02 23.38 -35.91
CA ALA A 16 -32.59 23.50 -35.66
C ALA A 16 -32.26 24.63 -34.64
N ALA A 17 -32.92 25.78 -34.74
CA ALA A 17 -32.74 26.88 -33.80
C ALA A 17 -33.26 26.54 -32.39
N ALA A 18 -34.40 25.85 -32.28
CA ALA A 18 -34.92 25.39 -31.00
C ALA A 18 -34.00 24.34 -30.34
N LEU A 19 -33.47 23.41 -31.14
CA LEU A 19 -32.46 22.44 -30.71
C LEU A 19 -31.17 23.13 -30.23
N ALA A 20 -30.66 24.11 -30.98
CA ALA A 20 -29.48 24.88 -30.59
C ALA A 20 -29.70 25.69 -29.30
N ALA A 21 -30.87 26.31 -29.15
CA ALA A 21 -31.23 27.02 -27.92
C ALA A 21 -31.30 26.08 -26.71
N LEU A 22 -31.83 24.87 -26.89
CA LEU A 22 -31.88 23.86 -25.84
C LEU A 22 -30.47 23.42 -25.41
N VAL A 23 -29.57 23.19 -26.37
CA VAL A 23 -28.16 22.84 -26.10
C VAL A 23 -27.45 23.98 -25.35
N ILE A 24 -27.65 25.23 -25.75
CA ILE A 24 -27.04 26.40 -25.09
C ILE A 24 -27.49 26.52 -23.63
N VAL A 25 -28.77 26.25 -23.34
CA VAL A 25 -29.32 26.30 -21.98
C VAL A 25 -28.85 25.12 -21.13
N ALA A 26 -28.57 23.97 -21.76
CA ALA A 26 -28.11 22.76 -21.07
C ALA A 26 -26.61 22.81 -20.69
N GLU A 27 -25.80 23.63 -21.36
CA GLU A 27 -24.36 23.76 -21.11
C GLU A 27 -24.07 24.68 -19.91
N THR A 28 -24.41 24.17 -18.72
CA THR A 28 -24.19 24.82 -17.42
C THR A 28 -22.94 24.25 -16.72
N PRO A 29 -22.35 24.96 -15.73
CA PRO A 29 -21.21 24.42 -14.98
C PRO A 29 -21.58 23.15 -14.19
N GLU A 30 -22.83 23.03 -13.74
CA GLU A 30 -23.36 21.82 -13.11
C GLU A 30 -23.35 20.65 -14.09
N ALA A 31 -23.86 20.84 -15.31
CA ALA A 31 -23.88 19.81 -16.34
C ALA A 31 -22.46 19.34 -16.74
N HIS A 32 -21.46 20.23 -16.67
CA HIS A 32 -20.04 19.85 -16.84
C HIS A 32 -19.56 18.92 -15.71
N VAL A 33 -19.86 19.27 -14.46
CA VAL A 33 -19.52 18.44 -13.29
C VAL A 33 -20.26 17.10 -13.32
N GLU A 34 -21.53 17.08 -13.69
CA GLU A 34 -22.33 15.85 -13.80
C GLU A 34 -21.73 14.88 -14.83
N ARG A 35 -21.34 15.38 -16.01
CA ARG A 35 -20.67 14.56 -17.04
C ARG A 35 -19.35 14.00 -16.57
N TYR A 36 -18.53 14.80 -15.90
CA TYR A 36 -17.28 14.33 -15.30
C TYR A 36 -17.52 13.22 -14.26
N LEU A 37 -18.46 13.42 -13.34
CA LEU A 37 -18.75 12.43 -12.30
C LEU A 37 -19.43 11.18 -12.85
N ALA A 38 -20.25 11.30 -13.89
CA ALA A 38 -20.83 10.16 -14.60
C ALA A 38 -19.75 9.33 -15.29
N ALA A 39 -18.82 9.97 -16.01
CA ALA A 39 -17.68 9.27 -16.61
C ALA A 39 -16.83 8.54 -15.57
N LEU A 40 -16.59 9.17 -14.41
CA LEU A 40 -15.88 8.51 -13.30
C LEU A 40 -16.68 7.33 -12.72
N ALA A 41 -18.00 7.47 -12.60
CA ALA A 41 -18.89 6.41 -12.10
C ALA A 41 -18.96 5.20 -13.03
N ASP A 42 -18.89 5.44 -14.34
CA ASP A 42 -18.90 4.42 -15.39
C ASP A 42 -17.51 3.80 -15.64
N ASP A 43 -16.49 4.21 -14.87
CA ASP A 43 -15.07 3.84 -15.05
C ASP A 43 -14.52 4.20 -16.45
N ASP A 44 -15.13 5.17 -17.14
CA ASP A 44 -14.63 5.75 -18.39
C ASP A 44 -13.57 6.82 -18.07
N LEU A 45 -12.38 6.35 -17.70
CA LEU A 45 -11.26 7.20 -17.30
C LEU A 45 -10.78 8.14 -18.42
N LEU A 46 -10.99 7.76 -19.68
CA LEU A 46 -10.64 8.60 -20.82
C LEU A 46 -11.62 9.77 -20.93
N ALA A 47 -12.93 9.52 -20.84
CA ALA A 47 -13.92 10.59 -20.81
C ALA A 47 -13.77 11.48 -19.57
N ALA A 48 -13.52 10.89 -18.40
CA ALA A 48 -13.26 11.64 -17.17
C ALA A 48 -12.02 12.55 -17.32
N ALA A 49 -10.93 12.05 -17.93
CA ALA A 49 -9.74 12.84 -18.24
C ALA A 49 -10.04 14.02 -19.18
N GLN A 50 -10.87 13.80 -20.21
CA GLN A 50 -11.28 14.86 -21.14
C GLN A 50 -12.09 15.95 -20.44
N PHE A 51 -13.12 15.58 -19.65
CA PHE A 51 -13.90 16.56 -18.90
C PHE A 51 -13.08 17.27 -17.81
N ALA A 52 -12.10 16.58 -17.23
CA ALA A 52 -11.14 17.16 -16.29
C ALA A 52 -10.17 18.17 -16.94
N GLY A 53 -10.11 18.24 -18.27
CA GLY A 53 -9.22 19.12 -19.02
C GLY A 53 -7.77 18.63 -19.09
N LEU A 54 -7.55 17.32 -19.01
CA LEU A 54 -6.21 16.74 -19.15
C LEU A 54 -5.77 16.68 -20.61
N GLU A 55 -4.46 16.86 -20.85
CA GLU A 55 -3.91 16.77 -22.20
C GLU A 55 -4.07 15.37 -22.79
N THR A 56 -4.31 15.30 -24.10
CA THR A 56 -4.41 14.03 -24.81
C THR A 56 -3.07 13.28 -24.73
N GLY A 57 -3.10 12.05 -24.25
CA GLY A 57 -1.89 11.22 -24.07
C GLY A 57 -1.19 11.39 -22.71
N ALA A 58 -1.69 12.26 -21.83
CA ALA A 58 -1.23 12.28 -20.44
C ALA A 58 -1.55 10.94 -19.74
N PRO A 59 -0.72 10.49 -18.79
CA PRO A 59 -1.02 9.30 -17.99
C PRO A 59 -2.37 9.44 -17.28
N LEU A 60 -3.24 8.45 -17.42
CA LEU A 60 -4.56 8.46 -16.80
C LEU A 60 -4.43 8.39 -15.26
N PRO A 61 -5.08 9.30 -14.52
CA PRO A 61 -5.24 9.15 -13.08
C PRO A 61 -6.03 7.89 -12.73
N LEU A 62 -5.83 7.40 -11.50
CA LEU A 62 -6.61 6.29 -10.96
C LEU A 62 -8.10 6.65 -10.85
N GLY A 63 -8.94 5.69 -11.25
CA GLY A 63 -10.39 5.72 -11.13
C GLY A 63 -10.90 5.33 -9.74
N ASP A 64 -12.22 5.29 -9.62
CA ASP A 64 -12.90 4.91 -8.38
C ASP A 64 -13.02 3.38 -8.25
N GLU A 65 -12.38 2.77 -7.25
CA GLU A 65 -12.40 1.31 -7.05
C GLU A 65 -13.76 0.72 -6.62
N GLY A 66 -14.78 1.54 -6.42
CA GLY A 66 -16.11 1.08 -6.07
C GLY A 66 -17.18 1.65 -6.99
N THR A 67 -18.34 1.02 -7.02
CA THR A 67 -19.51 1.55 -7.73
C THR A 67 -20.13 2.68 -6.90
N PRO A 68 -20.16 3.93 -7.37
CA PRO A 68 -20.91 4.98 -6.70
C PRO A 68 -22.42 4.75 -6.87
N THR A 69 -23.17 4.93 -5.81
CA THR A 69 -24.65 4.88 -5.84
C THR A 69 -25.26 6.28 -5.70
N THR A 70 -24.45 7.26 -5.29
CA THR A 70 -24.82 8.67 -5.22
C THR A 70 -23.92 9.47 -6.15
N VAL A 71 -24.51 10.07 -7.18
CA VAL A 71 -23.86 11.02 -8.08
C VAL A 71 -24.85 12.16 -8.30
N ARG A 72 -24.62 13.32 -7.67
CA ARG A 72 -25.50 14.48 -7.83
C ARG A 72 -24.80 15.79 -7.53
N VAL A 73 -25.15 16.82 -8.29
CA VAL A 73 -24.85 18.21 -7.94
C VAL A 73 -25.87 18.69 -6.90
N VAL A 74 -25.39 19.45 -5.91
CA VAL A 74 -26.22 19.96 -4.81
C VAL A 74 -26.52 21.44 -4.99
N THR A 75 -25.50 22.23 -5.31
CA THR A 75 -25.61 23.68 -5.45
C THR A 75 -24.50 24.21 -6.34
N ALA A 76 -24.80 25.25 -7.09
CA ALA A 76 -23.82 26.11 -7.73
C ALA A 76 -23.93 27.51 -7.14
N GLN A 77 -22.78 28.15 -6.94
CA GLN A 77 -22.69 29.49 -6.40
C GLN A 77 -21.71 30.31 -7.22
N ASP A 78 -22.16 31.48 -7.68
CA ASP A 78 -21.28 32.45 -8.33
C ASP A 78 -20.19 32.91 -7.35
N ARG A 79 -18.98 33.06 -7.88
CA ARG A 79 -17.80 33.56 -7.20
C ARG A 79 -17.24 34.75 -7.97
N ALA A 80 -16.28 35.46 -7.36
CA ALA A 80 -15.57 36.53 -8.03
C ALA A 80 -14.88 36.04 -9.31
N GLU A 81 -14.51 36.96 -10.20
CA GLU A 81 -13.78 36.66 -11.44
C GLU A 81 -14.53 35.74 -12.41
N ASN A 82 -15.87 35.79 -12.42
CA ASN A 82 -16.71 34.99 -13.31
C ASN A 82 -16.53 33.47 -13.15
N ARG A 83 -16.22 33.05 -11.91
CA ARG A 83 -16.08 31.64 -11.54
C ARG A 83 -17.35 31.13 -10.88
N VAL A 84 -17.59 29.82 -10.99
CA VAL A 84 -18.72 29.15 -10.34
C VAL A 84 -18.20 28.01 -9.48
N ALA A 85 -18.59 28.01 -8.21
CA ALA A 85 -18.32 26.92 -7.28
C ALA A 85 -19.49 25.93 -7.31
N VAL A 86 -19.26 24.74 -7.84
CA VAL A 86 -20.24 23.65 -7.91
C VAL A 86 -19.94 22.64 -6.82
N THR A 87 -20.89 22.46 -5.90
CA THR A 87 -20.81 21.46 -4.83
C THR A 87 -21.55 20.19 -5.27
N ALA A 88 -20.86 19.06 -5.26
CA ALA A 88 -21.40 17.77 -5.63
C ALA A 88 -21.22 16.75 -4.50
N VAL A 89 -22.08 15.72 -4.49
CA VAL A 89 -21.95 14.54 -3.64
C VAL A 89 -21.73 13.33 -4.54
N TYR A 90 -20.65 12.60 -4.29
CA TYR A 90 -20.24 11.43 -5.05
C TYR A 90 -19.80 10.31 -4.10
N GLY A 91 -20.22 9.07 -4.36
CA GLY A 91 -19.72 7.90 -3.63
C GLY A 91 -20.77 6.81 -3.42
N GLY A 92 -20.46 5.87 -2.53
CA GLY A 92 -21.40 4.84 -2.11
C GLY A 92 -22.31 5.30 -0.97
N GLU A 93 -23.33 4.52 -0.65
CA GLU A 93 -24.29 4.84 0.42
C GLU A 93 -23.61 5.02 1.79
N SER A 94 -22.62 4.18 2.10
CA SER A 94 -21.88 4.22 3.36
C SER A 94 -20.64 5.13 3.34
N ASP A 95 -20.28 5.69 2.18
CA ASP A 95 -19.11 6.55 2.01
C ASP A 95 -19.37 7.64 0.95
N PRO A 96 -20.30 8.57 1.21
CA PRO A 96 -20.51 9.72 0.34
C PRO A 96 -19.43 10.79 0.59
N ALA A 97 -18.93 11.39 -0.48
CA ALA A 97 -18.07 12.55 -0.42
C ALA A 97 -18.70 13.78 -1.04
N THR A 98 -18.82 14.82 -0.23
CA THR A 98 -19.03 16.18 -0.71
C THR A 98 -17.71 16.77 -1.19
N VAL A 99 -17.71 17.29 -2.41
CA VAL A 99 -16.59 17.98 -3.06
C VAL A 99 -17.07 19.27 -3.71
N ILE A 100 -16.18 20.26 -3.76
CA ILE A 100 -16.44 21.55 -4.40
C ILE A 100 -15.49 21.69 -5.57
N PHE A 101 -16.05 21.84 -6.76
CA PHE A 101 -15.32 22.13 -7.98
C PHE A 101 -15.42 23.61 -8.30
N LEU A 102 -14.32 24.22 -8.69
CA LEU A 102 -14.30 25.60 -9.18
C LEU A 102 -14.17 25.59 -10.70
N LEU A 103 -15.14 26.17 -11.39
CA LEU A 103 -15.19 26.25 -12.84
C LEU A 103 -15.11 27.70 -13.31
N GLU A 104 -14.63 27.89 -14.52
CA GLU A 104 -14.66 29.15 -15.24
C GLU A 104 -15.07 28.93 -16.71
N PRO A 105 -15.61 29.96 -17.39
CA PRO A 105 -15.98 29.83 -18.79
C PRO A 105 -14.77 29.55 -19.68
N ASP A 106 -14.98 28.68 -20.65
CA ASP A 106 -13.99 28.33 -21.67
C ASP A 106 -14.40 28.87 -23.06
N ALA A 107 -13.54 28.68 -24.06
CA ALA A 107 -13.81 29.06 -25.43
C ALA A 107 -15.12 28.45 -25.94
N ARG A 108 -16.03 29.30 -26.42
CA ARG A 108 -17.35 28.87 -26.91
C ARG A 108 -17.23 27.95 -28.12
N LEU A 109 -17.94 26.83 -28.09
CA LEU A 109 -18.06 25.95 -29.24
C LEU A 109 -18.93 26.64 -30.31
N LEU A 110 -18.42 26.68 -31.55
CA LEU A 110 -19.03 27.39 -32.68
C LEU A 110 -19.34 28.88 -32.39
N GLY A 111 -18.62 29.49 -31.44
CA GLY A 111 -18.77 30.90 -31.07
C GLY A 111 -20.01 31.25 -30.24
N VAL A 112 -20.96 30.32 -30.07
CA VAL A 112 -22.24 30.60 -29.38
C VAL A 112 -22.50 29.69 -28.20
N ILE A 113 -22.07 28.43 -28.27
CA ILE A 113 -22.35 27.43 -27.24
C ILE A 113 -21.39 27.67 -26.06
N PRO A 114 -21.90 27.99 -24.85
CA PRO A 114 -21.05 28.20 -23.68
C PRO A 114 -20.32 26.90 -23.37
N GLN A 115 -19.08 27.02 -22.91
CA GLN A 115 -18.26 25.90 -22.47
C GLN A 115 -17.69 26.25 -21.09
N TRP A 116 -17.40 25.21 -20.31
CA TRP A 116 -16.89 25.35 -18.95
C TRP A 116 -15.67 24.46 -18.81
N ARG A 117 -14.72 24.91 -18.00
CA ARG A 117 -13.59 24.08 -17.60
C ARG A 117 -13.31 24.26 -16.12
N PHE A 118 -12.71 23.24 -15.52
CA PHE A 118 -12.21 23.36 -14.16
C PHE A 118 -11.06 24.37 -14.13
N VAL A 119 -11.03 25.22 -13.09
CA VAL A 119 -9.92 26.15 -12.85
C VAL A 119 -8.63 25.37 -12.58
N ALA A 120 -8.73 24.27 -11.83
CA ALA A 120 -7.69 23.28 -11.64
C ALA A 120 -8.27 21.90 -11.96
N PRO A 121 -7.57 21.05 -12.74
CA PRO A 121 -8.04 19.70 -13.01
C PRO A 121 -8.38 18.96 -11.71
N PRO A 122 -9.51 18.25 -11.62
CA PRO A 122 -9.94 17.50 -10.43
C PRO A 122 -9.11 16.22 -10.26
N VAL A 123 -7.79 16.37 -10.15
CA VAL A 123 -6.82 15.28 -9.99
C VAL A 123 -5.99 15.53 -8.75
N ALA A 124 -6.00 14.57 -7.85
CA ALA A 124 -5.19 14.57 -6.65
C ALA A 124 -3.83 13.92 -6.91
N ARG A 125 -2.77 14.53 -6.41
CA ARG A 125 -1.42 13.97 -6.34
C ARG A 125 -1.23 13.39 -4.93
N ILE A 126 -1.37 12.08 -4.82
CA ILE A 126 -1.33 11.37 -3.54
C ILE A 126 0.10 10.87 -3.31
N PRO A 127 0.82 11.39 -2.30
CA PRO A 127 2.11 10.85 -1.94
C PRO A 127 1.90 9.52 -1.20
N VAL A 128 2.35 8.41 -1.77
CA VAL A 128 2.21 7.07 -1.18
C VAL A 128 3.58 6.46 -0.87
N GLY A 129 3.67 5.70 0.22
CA GLY A 129 4.89 4.99 0.61
C GLY A 129 4.68 4.03 1.77
N SER A 130 5.76 3.43 2.25
CA SER A 130 5.79 2.63 3.47
C SER A 130 7.03 2.95 4.29
N ASP A 131 6.96 2.76 5.59
CA ASP A 131 8.03 3.08 6.53
C ASP A 131 9.20 2.09 6.53
N ASN A 132 8.97 0.79 6.28
CA ASN A 132 10.00 -0.25 6.37
C ASN A 132 10.41 -0.88 5.03
N HIS A 133 9.80 -0.48 3.92
CA HIS A 133 10.16 -0.94 2.57
C HIS A 133 9.76 0.11 1.52
N ASP A 134 10.14 -0.12 0.26
CA ASP A 134 10.07 0.84 -0.84
C ASP A 134 8.98 0.52 -1.87
N ARG A 135 8.04 -0.40 -1.59
CA ARG A 135 7.05 -0.88 -2.58
C ARG A 135 5.63 -0.91 -2.04
N VAL A 136 4.77 -0.04 -2.53
CA VAL A 136 3.33 -0.10 -2.26
C VAL A 136 2.57 -0.50 -3.51
N ARG A 137 1.36 -1.01 -3.35
CA ARG A 137 0.46 -1.36 -4.45
C ARG A 137 -0.75 -0.45 -4.43
N VAL A 138 -1.05 0.09 -5.61
CA VAL A 138 -2.27 0.84 -5.92
C VAL A 138 -3.01 0.07 -7.02
N PRO A 139 -4.24 0.47 -7.38
CA PRO A 139 -4.98 -0.21 -8.44
C PRO A 139 -4.18 -0.32 -9.74
N GLY A 140 -4.12 -1.54 -10.27
CA GLY A 140 -3.45 -1.84 -11.53
C GLY A 140 -1.92 -1.84 -11.52
N ARG A 141 -1.24 -1.38 -10.45
CA ARG A 141 0.24 -1.31 -10.45
C ARG A 141 0.92 -1.29 -9.08
N THR A 142 2.17 -1.74 -9.06
CA THR A 142 3.10 -1.51 -7.94
C THR A 142 3.83 -0.18 -8.15
N VAL A 143 3.97 0.59 -7.07
CA VAL A 143 4.73 1.85 -7.03
C VAL A 143 5.96 1.63 -6.17
N THR A 144 7.12 1.93 -6.73
CA THR A 144 8.41 1.86 -6.02
C THR A 144 8.86 3.26 -5.65
N THR A 145 9.17 3.47 -4.38
CA THR A 145 9.74 4.72 -3.85
C THR A 145 11.27 4.69 -3.91
N SER A 146 11.92 5.82 -3.64
CA SER A 146 13.39 5.87 -3.59
C SER A 146 13.99 5.12 -2.39
N GLY A 147 13.16 4.70 -1.44
CA GLY A 147 13.56 3.94 -0.27
C GLY A 147 12.47 3.93 0.80
N PRO A 148 12.69 3.20 1.91
CA PRO A 148 11.78 3.20 3.04
C PRO A 148 11.57 4.60 3.62
N GLY A 149 10.34 4.93 3.98
CA GLY A 149 9.92 6.24 4.48
C GLY A 149 9.79 7.33 3.41
N ALA A 150 10.32 7.11 2.20
CA ALA A 150 10.10 7.99 1.07
C ALA A 150 8.69 7.80 0.49
N THR A 151 8.23 8.80 -0.26
CA THR A 151 6.94 8.77 -0.96
C THR A 151 7.14 8.88 -2.46
N SER A 152 6.14 8.43 -3.21
CA SER A 152 6.03 8.65 -4.65
C SER A 152 4.62 9.06 -4.99
N GLU A 153 4.51 9.96 -5.96
CA GLU A 153 3.24 10.56 -6.33
C GLU A 153 2.38 9.62 -7.19
N VAL A 154 1.11 9.51 -6.81
CA VAL A 154 0.10 8.78 -7.55
C VAL A 154 -1.06 9.71 -7.86
N ALA A 155 -1.36 9.87 -9.15
CA ALA A 155 -2.49 10.67 -9.61
C ALA A 155 -3.80 9.87 -9.48
N ALA A 156 -4.84 10.49 -8.92
CA ALA A 156 -6.19 9.93 -8.83
C ALA A 156 -7.24 10.99 -9.12
N PHE A 157 -8.35 10.61 -9.76
CA PHE A 157 -9.47 11.52 -9.95
C PHE A 157 -10.14 11.89 -8.61
N ILE A 158 -10.65 13.12 -8.51
CA ILE A 158 -11.41 13.57 -7.34
C ILE A 158 -12.91 13.34 -7.61
N PRO A 159 -13.66 12.63 -6.75
CA PRO A 159 -13.28 12.02 -5.47
C PRO A 159 -13.27 10.48 -5.53
N ALA A 160 -12.41 9.89 -6.36
CA ALA A 160 -12.26 8.44 -6.50
C ALA A 160 -11.78 7.76 -5.21
N ARG A 161 -12.22 6.53 -4.92
CA ARG A 161 -11.60 5.68 -3.89
C ARG A 161 -10.34 5.04 -4.44
N VAL A 162 -9.24 5.22 -3.72
CA VAL A 162 -7.96 4.60 -4.04
C VAL A 162 -7.41 3.88 -2.81
N SER A 163 -7.12 2.60 -2.98
CA SER A 163 -6.55 1.68 -2.04
C SER A 163 -5.04 1.68 -2.19
N VAL A 164 -4.35 1.85 -1.06
CA VAL A 164 -2.91 1.72 -0.94
C VAL A 164 -2.67 0.50 -0.06
N THR A 165 -2.03 -0.50 -0.64
CA THR A 165 -1.80 -1.80 -0.02
C THR A 165 -0.31 -2.13 -0.01
N ASN A 166 0.09 -3.03 0.88
CA ASN A 166 1.47 -3.50 0.97
C ASN A 166 1.84 -4.36 -0.25
N ALA A 167 3.07 -4.19 -0.77
CA ALA A 167 3.57 -5.05 -1.85
C ALA A 167 4.76 -5.95 -1.43
N GLU A 168 5.26 -5.81 -0.19
CA GLU A 168 6.38 -6.62 0.33
C GLU A 168 5.87 -7.88 1.06
N PRO A 169 6.04 -9.10 0.50
CA PRO A 169 5.47 -10.33 1.05
C PRO A 169 6.00 -10.74 2.44
N PHE A 170 7.15 -10.22 2.88
CA PHE A 170 7.67 -10.48 4.22
C PHE A 170 7.13 -9.51 5.28
N LEU A 171 6.38 -8.49 4.86
CA LEU A 171 5.80 -7.52 5.78
C LEU A 171 4.28 -7.49 5.67
N ASP A 172 3.62 -7.20 6.78
CA ASP A 172 2.19 -6.94 6.84
C ASP A 172 1.96 -5.47 7.16
N ALA A 173 1.10 -4.81 6.38
CA ALA A 173 0.65 -3.46 6.67
C ALA A 173 -0.85 -3.33 6.39
N PRO A 174 -1.64 -2.75 7.32
CA PRO A 174 -3.05 -2.51 7.07
C PRO A 174 -3.25 -1.63 5.84
N SER A 175 -4.11 -2.08 4.93
CA SER A 175 -4.47 -1.31 3.74
C SER A 175 -5.14 0.02 4.13
N ARG A 176 -4.97 1.03 3.29
CA ARG A 176 -5.56 2.36 3.47
C ARG A 176 -6.36 2.72 2.23
N VAL A 177 -7.64 3.02 2.41
CA VAL A 177 -8.48 3.57 1.34
C VAL A 177 -8.58 5.07 1.53
N ILE A 178 -8.25 5.81 0.48
CA ILE A 178 -8.22 7.27 0.44
C ILE A 178 -9.30 7.72 -0.51
N ARG A 179 -9.96 8.82 -0.17
CA ARG A 179 -10.85 9.52 -1.07
C ARG A 179 -10.43 10.99 -1.12
N PRO A 180 -9.64 11.41 -2.13
CA PRO A 180 -9.13 12.77 -2.17
C PRO A 180 -10.27 13.75 -2.40
N ARG A 181 -10.20 14.88 -1.68
CA ARG A 181 -11.16 16.01 -1.78
C ARG A 181 -10.47 17.32 -2.16
N SER A 182 -9.15 17.27 -2.34
CA SER A 182 -8.27 18.35 -2.74
C SER A 182 -7.20 17.80 -3.70
N VAL A 183 -6.55 18.69 -4.44
CA VAL A 183 -5.48 18.33 -5.38
C VAL A 183 -4.19 17.88 -4.69
N ASP A 184 -3.97 18.29 -3.43
CA ASP A 184 -2.80 17.96 -2.61
C ASP A 184 -3.26 17.38 -1.26
N PRO A 185 -3.66 16.09 -1.21
CA PRO A 185 -3.99 15.40 0.04
C PRO A 185 -2.75 15.11 0.90
N ALA A 186 -2.98 14.76 2.16
CA ALA A 186 -1.92 14.31 3.06
C ALA A 186 -1.26 13.01 2.57
N PRO A 187 0.04 12.80 2.87
CA PRO A 187 0.74 11.58 2.48
C PRO A 187 0.16 10.35 3.17
N VAL A 188 0.22 9.21 2.48
CA VAL A 188 -0.16 7.90 3.01
C VAL A 188 1.06 7.01 3.11
N ILE A 189 1.51 6.81 4.35
CA ILE A 189 2.65 5.96 4.70
C ILE A 189 2.14 4.73 5.45
N LEU A 190 2.19 3.57 4.79
CA LEU A 190 1.82 2.30 5.40
C LEU A 190 2.83 1.93 6.49
N GLN A 191 2.32 1.55 7.66
CA GLN A 191 3.10 1.09 8.80
C GLN A 191 3.25 -0.42 8.72
N ALA A 192 4.39 -0.87 8.22
CA ALA A 192 4.67 -2.27 7.95
C ALA A 192 5.30 -2.96 9.18
N GLN A 193 4.84 -4.17 9.48
CA GLN A 193 5.32 -5.01 10.58
C GLN A 193 5.81 -6.36 10.04
N PRO A 194 6.65 -7.11 10.77
CA PRO A 194 6.99 -8.47 10.41
C PRO A 194 5.73 -9.32 10.18
N SER A 195 5.66 -9.98 9.03
CA SER A 195 4.59 -10.94 8.75
C SER A 195 4.88 -12.30 9.37
N ASP A 196 3.86 -13.14 9.49
CA ASP A 196 4.04 -14.55 9.87
C ASP A 196 4.96 -15.29 8.90
N ARG A 197 4.98 -14.89 7.62
CA ARG A 197 5.88 -15.47 6.61
C ARG A 197 7.34 -15.15 6.94
N LEU A 198 7.63 -13.92 7.34
CA LEU A 198 8.96 -13.51 7.76
C LEU A 198 9.38 -14.24 9.04
N VAL A 199 8.49 -14.33 10.03
CA VAL A 199 8.77 -15.05 11.28
C VAL A 199 9.11 -16.52 11.00
N ARG A 200 8.33 -17.21 10.16
CA ARG A 200 8.62 -18.61 9.79
C ARG A 200 9.95 -18.79 9.07
N GLU A 201 10.28 -17.88 8.15
CA GLU A 201 11.55 -17.94 7.41
C GLU A 201 12.75 -17.70 8.33
N VAL A 202 12.65 -16.75 9.25
CA VAL A 202 13.68 -16.52 10.27
C VAL A 202 13.79 -17.72 11.22
N GLN A 203 12.66 -18.28 11.66
CA GLN A 203 12.66 -19.49 12.50
C GLN A 203 13.35 -20.66 11.79
N ARG A 204 13.13 -20.86 10.49
CA ARG A 204 13.84 -21.88 9.70
C ARG A 204 15.35 -21.67 9.71
N GLN A 205 15.81 -20.44 9.50
CA GLN A 205 17.26 -20.12 9.52
C GLN A 205 17.88 -20.31 10.91
N VAL A 206 17.18 -19.93 11.98
CA VAL A 206 17.63 -20.17 13.37
C VAL A 206 17.67 -21.67 13.70
N THR A 207 16.68 -22.42 13.24
CA THR A 207 16.61 -23.88 13.37
C THR A 207 17.82 -24.54 12.72
N GLU A 208 18.14 -24.16 11.48
CA GLU A 208 19.32 -24.68 10.75
C GLU A 208 20.64 -24.33 11.45
N LEU A 209 20.76 -23.12 12.01
CA LEU A 209 21.93 -22.74 12.81
C LEU A 209 22.09 -23.65 14.04
N LEU A 210 21.01 -23.86 14.80
CA LEU A 210 21.04 -24.71 15.99
C LEU A 210 21.31 -26.18 15.64
N ASP A 211 20.79 -26.67 14.52
CA ASP A 211 21.06 -28.04 14.05
C ASP A 211 22.53 -28.22 13.65
N GLN A 212 23.12 -27.25 12.95
CA GLN A 212 24.56 -27.24 12.66
C GLN A 212 25.41 -27.18 13.93
N CYS A 213 24.95 -26.45 14.95
CA CYS A 213 25.58 -26.43 16.26
C CYS A 213 25.52 -27.79 16.96
N ALA A 214 24.38 -28.49 16.86
CA ALA A 214 24.16 -29.78 17.49
C ALA A 214 25.04 -30.91 16.89
N GLU A 215 25.47 -30.76 15.63
CA GLU A 215 26.43 -31.67 14.98
C GLU A 215 27.83 -31.63 15.63
N GLN A 216 28.17 -30.55 16.36
CA GLN A 216 29.47 -30.42 17.02
C GLN A 216 29.52 -31.26 18.31
N THR A 217 30.34 -32.31 18.32
CA THR A 217 30.43 -33.23 19.44
C THR A 217 31.40 -32.76 20.54
N VAL A 218 31.22 -31.53 21.02
CA VAL A 218 32.05 -30.88 22.06
C VAL A 218 31.16 -30.21 23.11
N LEU A 219 31.68 -30.01 24.33
CA LEU A 219 30.93 -29.36 25.42
C LEU A 219 30.57 -27.90 25.15
N GLN A 220 31.39 -27.20 24.38
CA GLN A 220 31.20 -25.79 24.01
C GLN A 220 31.37 -25.64 22.49
N PRO A 221 30.31 -25.90 21.72
CA PRO A 221 30.34 -25.75 20.27
C PRO A 221 30.76 -24.33 19.86
N ALA A 222 31.65 -24.22 18.88
CA ALA A 222 32.17 -22.93 18.44
C ALA A 222 31.09 -22.18 17.63
N GLY A 223 30.89 -20.90 17.98
CA GLY A 223 29.91 -20.04 17.31
C GLY A 223 28.46 -20.35 17.66
N CYS A 224 28.22 -21.08 18.76
CA CYS A 224 26.89 -21.52 19.16
C CYS A 224 26.44 -20.81 20.46
N PRO A 225 25.13 -20.53 20.58
CA PRO A 225 24.57 -19.76 21.70
C PRO A 225 24.35 -20.60 22.98
N PHE A 226 25.00 -21.76 23.08
CA PHE A 226 24.87 -22.68 24.20
C PHE A 226 26.17 -23.45 24.42
N GLY A 227 26.33 -23.94 25.64
CA GLY A 227 27.44 -24.81 26.02
C GLY A 227 27.29 -25.27 27.47
N ARG A 228 27.95 -26.36 27.81
CA ARG A 228 27.95 -26.92 29.16
C ARG A 228 29.35 -26.96 29.72
N VAL A 229 29.54 -26.36 30.89
CA VAL A 229 30.79 -26.52 31.67
C VAL A 229 30.61 -27.68 32.66
N ILE A 230 31.66 -28.48 32.81
CA ILE A 230 31.75 -29.60 33.75
C ILE A 230 33.05 -29.40 34.54
N ASP A 231 32.94 -29.01 35.80
CA ASP A 231 34.09 -28.63 36.64
C ASP A 231 34.59 -29.79 37.52
N ASP A 232 33.68 -30.64 38.00
CA ASP A 232 33.95 -31.66 39.03
C ASP A 232 34.14 -33.09 38.47
N ASP A 233 33.81 -33.30 37.20
CA ASP A 233 33.81 -34.61 36.56
C ASP A 233 34.67 -34.64 35.30
N ARG A 234 35.12 -35.84 34.92
CA ARG A 234 35.81 -36.09 33.66
C ARG A 234 34.84 -36.62 32.61
N VAL A 235 34.78 -35.96 31.45
CA VAL A 235 34.03 -36.49 30.29
C VAL A 235 34.77 -37.68 29.67
N LEU A 236 34.05 -38.79 29.50
CA LEU A 236 34.60 -40.05 28.99
C LEU A 236 34.34 -40.26 27.49
N ASP A 237 33.23 -39.76 26.98
CA ASP A 237 32.83 -39.90 25.58
C ASP A 237 32.68 -38.54 24.87
N ARG A 238 32.19 -38.57 23.63
CA ARG A 238 31.92 -37.34 22.89
C ARG A 238 30.51 -36.87 23.21
N PRO A 239 30.33 -35.64 23.74
CA PRO A 239 29.02 -35.07 23.98
C PRO A 239 28.14 -35.11 22.74
N ARG A 240 26.85 -35.37 22.94
CA ARG A 240 25.82 -35.27 21.90
C ARG A 240 24.85 -34.18 22.26
N TRP A 241 24.53 -33.35 21.28
CA TRP A 241 23.56 -32.30 21.41
C TRP A 241 22.35 -32.60 20.55
N GLU A 242 21.16 -32.34 21.09
CA GLU A 242 19.89 -32.44 20.37
C GLU A 242 19.01 -31.26 20.76
N ARG A 243 18.26 -30.70 19.81
CA ARG A 243 17.27 -29.67 20.11
C ARG A 243 16.03 -30.32 20.71
N VAL A 244 15.55 -29.81 21.86
CA VAL A 244 14.36 -30.33 22.55
C VAL A 244 13.08 -29.82 21.91
N ASP A 245 13.03 -28.54 21.58
CA ASP A 245 11.86 -27.85 21.04
C ASP A 245 12.22 -26.87 19.91
N GLU A 246 11.25 -26.59 19.05
CA GLU A 246 11.39 -25.57 17.99
C GLU A 246 11.74 -24.20 18.58
N PRO A 247 12.73 -23.48 18.02
CA PRO A 247 13.13 -22.19 18.55
C PRO A 247 11.97 -21.20 18.47
N ARG A 248 11.75 -20.46 19.55
CA ARG A 248 10.82 -19.32 19.56
C ARG A 248 11.54 -18.11 18.98
N VAL A 249 10.89 -17.42 18.06
CA VAL A 249 11.43 -16.23 17.40
C VAL A 249 10.49 -15.05 17.62
N VAL A 250 11.06 -13.93 18.06
CA VAL A 250 10.38 -12.64 18.19
C VAL A 250 11.12 -11.61 17.34
N LEU A 251 10.37 -10.90 16.49
CA LEU A 251 10.88 -9.84 15.64
C LEU A 251 10.30 -8.50 16.06
N SER A 252 11.16 -7.51 16.30
CA SER A 252 10.75 -6.17 16.67
C SER A 252 11.31 -5.12 15.72
N ARG A 253 10.57 -4.03 15.53
CA ARG A 253 11.02 -2.92 14.66
C ARG A 253 12.22 -2.22 15.28
N THR A 254 13.14 -1.78 14.41
CA THR A 254 14.25 -0.92 14.79
C THR A 254 14.06 0.49 14.23
N ALA A 255 14.93 1.43 14.64
CA ALA A 255 14.98 2.76 14.02
C ALA A 255 15.47 2.72 12.56
N ASN A 256 16.13 1.63 12.16
CA ASN A 256 16.61 1.44 10.79
C ASN A 256 15.53 0.73 9.98
N ALA A 257 14.97 1.42 9.00
CA ALA A 257 13.95 0.85 8.14
C ALA A 257 14.45 -0.40 7.40
N GLY A 258 13.56 -1.39 7.24
CA GLY A 258 13.90 -2.68 6.62
C GLY A 258 14.78 -3.59 7.49
N ARG A 259 15.06 -3.20 8.74
CA ARG A 259 15.81 -4.00 9.72
C ARG A 259 14.98 -4.23 10.98
N PHE A 260 15.00 -5.47 11.44
CA PHE A 260 14.28 -5.93 12.62
C PHE A 260 15.27 -6.51 13.63
N SER A 261 15.07 -6.26 14.91
CA SER A 261 15.80 -6.98 15.95
C SER A 261 15.20 -8.38 16.07
N LEU A 262 16.08 -9.35 16.29
CA LEU A 262 15.75 -10.74 16.53
C LEU A 262 16.05 -11.08 17.98
N GLU A 263 15.06 -11.64 18.65
CA GLU A 263 15.23 -12.38 19.89
C GLU A 263 14.79 -13.81 19.61
N ALA A 264 15.68 -14.77 19.83
CA ALA A 264 15.38 -16.18 19.67
C ALA A 264 15.82 -16.99 20.88
N SER A 265 15.03 -18.01 21.23
CA SER A 265 15.34 -18.92 22.32
C SER A 265 14.96 -20.36 21.99
N ALA A 266 15.75 -21.30 22.48
CA ALA A 266 15.50 -22.74 22.36
C ALA A 266 16.08 -23.49 23.56
N THR A 267 15.68 -24.76 23.73
CA THR A 267 16.33 -25.66 24.68
C THR A 267 17.13 -26.72 23.94
N MET A 268 18.40 -26.86 24.31
CA MET A 268 19.32 -27.87 23.77
C MET A 268 19.64 -28.88 24.85
N GLN A 269 19.47 -30.17 24.57
CA GLN A 269 19.83 -31.24 25.48
C GLN A 269 21.23 -31.74 25.17
N ILE A 270 22.08 -31.83 26.19
CA ILE A 270 23.37 -32.52 26.13
C ILE A 270 23.27 -33.90 26.77
N THR A 271 23.86 -34.89 26.11
CA THR A 271 24.13 -36.21 26.69
C THR A 271 25.62 -36.53 26.62
N ALA A 272 26.20 -37.01 27.73
CA ALA A 272 27.57 -37.52 27.80
C ALA A 272 27.75 -38.53 28.94
N GLU A 273 28.78 -39.36 28.89
CA GLU A 273 29.25 -40.16 30.02
C GLU A 273 30.31 -39.38 30.81
N VAL A 274 30.09 -39.26 32.12
CA VAL A 274 30.98 -38.52 33.02
C VAL A 274 31.45 -39.42 34.16
N GLN A 275 32.71 -39.24 34.57
CA GLN A 275 33.30 -39.91 35.71
C GLN A 275 33.57 -38.90 36.83
N SER A 276 33.03 -39.18 38.01
CA SER A 276 33.31 -38.42 39.22
C SER A 276 34.79 -38.45 39.56
N LEU A 277 35.39 -37.27 39.74
CA LEU A 277 36.79 -37.16 40.17
C LEU A 277 36.97 -37.50 41.66
N PHE A 278 35.89 -37.57 42.44
CA PHE A 278 35.93 -37.84 43.88
C PHE A 278 35.92 -39.33 44.21
N ASP A 279 35.05 -40.11 43.56
CA ASP A 279 34.82 -41.53 43.87
C ASP A 279 34.99 -42.47 42.66
N GLY A 280 35.24 -41.92 41.47
CA GLY A 280 35.47 -42.69 40.25
C GLY A 280 34.21 -43.31 39.64
N SER A 281 33.02 -43.06 40.20
CA SER A 281 31.76 -43.56 39.65
C SER A 281 31.46 -42.97 38.28
N ILE A 282 30.84 -43.77 37.40
CA ILE A 282 30.48 -43.37 36.03
C ILE A 282 28.97 -43.19 35.96
N THR A 283 28.52 -42.05 35.44
CA THR A 283 27.11 -41.74 35.24
C THR A 283 26.87 -41.17 33.86
N ARG A 284 25.61 -41.22 33.40
CA ARG A 284 25.18 -40.58 32.17
C ARG A 284 24.62 -39.20 32.51
N LEU A 285 25.32 -38.16 32.09
CA LEU A 285 24.83 -36.79 32.09
C LEU A 285 23.75 -36.66 31.02
N VAL A 286 22.59 -36.15 31.43
CA VAL A 286 21.53 -35.64 30.55
C VAL A 286 21.10 -34.31 31.15
N ASP A 287 21.28 -33.23 30.41
CA ASP A 287 21.00 -31.89 30.91
C ASP A 287 20.41 -31.00 29.82
N ASP A 288 19.49 -30.13 30.21
CA ASP A 288 18.81 -29.19 29.31
C ASP A 288 19.47 -27.81 29.47
N VAL A 289 20.00 -27.28 28.38
CA VAL A 289 20.77 -26.04 28.34
C VAL A 289 20.00 -25.01 27.50
N PRO A 290 19.68 -23.83 28.05
CA PRO A 290 19.04 -22.77 27.28
C PRO A 290 20.02 -22.22 26.23
N ALA A 291 19.49 -21.99 25.04
CA ALA A 291 20.14 -21.28 23.95
C ALA A 291 19.42 -19.95 23.75
N GLU A 292 20.08 -18.84 24.05
CA GLU A 292 19.53 -17.49 23.86
C GLU A 292 20.33 -16.74 22.79
N MET A 293 19.61 -16.07 21.89
CA MET A 293 20.20 -15.43 20.72
C MET A 293 19.60 -14.04 20.53
N LEU A 294 20.47 -13.07 20.34
CA LEU A 294 20.10 -11.75 19.86
C LEU A 294 20.62 -11.58 18.43
N GLY A 295 19.91 -10.82 17.62
CA GLY A 295 20.31 -10.66 16.23
C GLY A 295 19.63 -9.53 15.51
N VAL A 296 19.88 -9.46 14.21
CA VAL A 296 19.21 -8.56 13.29
C VAL A 296 18.78 -9.33 12.06
N VAL A 297 17.57 -9.04 11.59
CA VAL A 297 17.05 -9.49 10.30
C VAL A 297 17.02 -8.30 9.36
N ALA A 298 17.63 -8.45 8.18
CA ALA A 298 17.59 -7.45 7.11
C ALA A 298 16.83 -8.01 5.90
N LEU A 299 15.91 -7.24 5.34
CA LEU A 299 15.26 -7.60 4.09
C LEU A 299 16.18 -7.33 2.90
N GLY A 300 16.61 -8.38 2.22
CA GLY A 300 17.41 -8.31 1.00
C GLY A 300 16.59 -8.60 -0.26
N PRO A 301 17.17 -8.40 -1.46
CA PRO A 301 16.50 -8.70 -2.73
C PRO A 301 16.16 -10.20 -2.90
N ASP A 302 16.96 -11.09 -2.31
CA ASP A 302 16.79 -12.54 -2.37
C ASP A 302 16.01 -13.13 -1.19
N GLY A 303 15.56 -12.28 -0.25
CA GLY A 303 14.85 -12.69 0.96
C GLY A 303 15.47 -12.12 2.25
N PRO A 304 14.92 -12.49 3.42
CA PRO A 304 15.44 -12.05 4.70
C PRO A 304 16.77 -12.73 5.03
N VAL A 305 17.74 -11.93 5.46
CA VAL A 305 19.05 -12.39 5.93
C VAL A 305 19.08 -12.23 7.45
N VAL A 306 19.32 -13.36 8.15
CA VAL A 306 19.47 -13.38 9.60
C VAL A 306 20.94 -13.26 9.97
N THR A 307 21.25 -12.39 10.92
CA THR A 307 22.56 -12.32 11.58
C THR A 307 22.35 -12.47 13.07
N VAL A 308 22.85 -13.57 13.63
CA VAL A 308 22.81 -13.85 15.07
C VAL A 308 24.14 -13.43 15.70
N TYR A 309 24.06 -12.83 16.88
CA TYR A 309 25.20 -12.54 17.74
C TYR A 309 25.23 -13.58 18.87
N PRO A 310 26.37 -14.27 19.08
CA PRO A 310 26.56 -15.17 20.20
C PRO A 310 26.68 -14.43 21.54
#